data_AF-A0A6V7Q3G4-F1
#
_entry.id   AF-A0A6V7Q3G4-F1
#
_cell.length_a   1.000
_cell.length_b   1.000
_cell.length_c   1.000
_cell.angle_alpha   90.00
_cell.angle_beta   90.00
_cell.angle_gamma   90.00
#
_symmetry.space_group_name_H-M   'P 1'
#
loop_
_entity.id
_entity.type
_entity.pdbx_description
1 polymer ?
#
loop_
_entity_poly.entity_id
_entity_poly.type
_entity_poly.pdbx_seq_one_letter_code
_entity_poly.pdbx_strand_id
1 'polypeptide(L)'
;MLLGVTNLFFLRALKSIPNVVSVGSPAPSSSRLLPPASSTAGAGTAAAAAAAKKFSPSRLLNAVKLRRDGPLCLMTEHREAFWSAYAPATKPDTAVLNRLVDAGVSPRIEESMSVVNNEILRRHFLELTTNFLAPFGPYLRATAPSEGSSPFVDPPPLPPFRADEFLDGLAARGPGKFLSKRMRSNWLDLYRRFLEGRNFMPWFQKRRAAAEQEQQRVWREARMSVDVQKLISKMSELERVDLFNAVEKHLLREVQHSGSGTADSAATSQKLKKDLQTVFNVLPKDMQQLLLSNPKRAALLHGSPEHTKVPGNPSLQGSIISQTDLSIFPL
;
A
#
# COMPACT_ATOMS: atom_id res chain seq x y z
N MET A 1 -25.48 -8.40 -6.41
CA MET A 1 -26.59 -8.86 -7.25
C MET A 1 -27.07 -7.68 -8.08
N LEU A 2 -27.05 -7.80 -9.40
CA LEU A 2 -27.60 -6.79 -10.32
C LEU A 2 -28.94 -7.34 -10.82
N LEU A 3 -30.00 -6.53 -10.79
CA LEU A 3 -31.32 -6.93 -11.27
C LEU A 3 -31.74 -5.97 -12.40
N GLY A 4 -31.84 -6.50 -13.62
CA GLY A 4 -32.43 -5.77 -14.74
C GLY A 4 -33.95 -5.93 -14.73
N VAL A 5 -34.68 -4.81 -14.69
CA VAL A 5 -36.15 -4.81 -14.73
C VAL A 5 -36.64 -3.82 -15.77
N THR A 6 -37.63 -4.23 -16.56
CA THR A 6 -38.34 -3.35 -17.50
C THR A 6 -39.62 -2.79 -16.89
N ASN A 7 -40.20 -3.52 -15.94
CA ASN A 7 -41.41 -3.11 -15.23
C ASN A 7 -41.07 -2.21 -14.03
N LEU A 8 -41.47 -0.95 -14.09
CA LEU A 8 -41.21 0.06 -13.05
C LEU A 8 -41.99 -0.18 -11.74
N PHE A 9 -43.02 -1.03 -11.73
CA PHE A 9 -43.72 -1.43 -10.49
C PHE A 9 -42.81 -2.17 -9.50
N PHE A 10 -41.68 -2.71 -9.95
CA PHE A 10 -40.64 -3.26 -9.07
C PHE A 10 -40.08 -2.22 -8.08
N LEU A 11 -40.09 -0.93 -8.44
CA LEU A 11 -39.66 0.15 -7.53
C LEU A 11 -40.61 0.30 -6.33
N ARG A 12 -41.89 -0.07 -6.47
CA ARG A 12 -42.85 -0.14 -5.35
C ARG A 12 -42.70 -1.41 -4.53
N ALA A 13 -42.43 -2.54 -5.18
CA ALA A 13 -42.28 -3.83 -4.53
C ALA A 13 -40.96 -3.92 -3.73
N LEU A 14 -39.89 -3.30 -4.24
CA LEU A 14 -38.55 -3.35 -3.68
C LEU A 14 -38.13 -1.98 -3.12
N LYS A 15 -38.82 -1.55 -2.05
CA LYS A 15 -38.61 -0.25 -1.39
C LYS A 15 -37.18 -0.06 -0.83
N SER A 16 -36.40 -1.12 -0.70
CA SER A 16 -35.07 -1.15 -0.08
C SER A 16 -33.90 -1.20 -1.08
N ILE A 17 -34.14 -1.12 -2.40
CA ILE A 17 -33.03 -1.11 -3.37
C ILE A 17 -32.21 0.15 -3.16
N PRO A 18 -30.89 0.05 -2.86
CA PRO A 18 -30.08 1.22 -2.51
C PRO A 18 -29.63 2.03 -3.71
N ASN A 19 -29.59 1.45 -4.93
CA ASN A 19 -29.11 2.11 -6.13
C ASN A 19 -29.97 1.70 -7.33
N VAL A 20 -30.40 2.68 -8.14
CA VAL A 20 -31.21 2.46 -9.34
C VAL A 20 -30.59 3.23 -10.50
N VAL A 21 -30.38 2.54 -11.62
CA VAL A 21 -29.94 3.14 -12.89
C VAL A 21 -31.10 2.99 -13.87
N SER A 22 -31.57 4.11 -14.43
CA SER A 22 -32.56 4.14 -15.50
C SER A 22 -31.85 4.45 -16.81
N VAL A 23 -32.04 3.58 -17.81
CA VAL A 23 -31.49 3.71 -19.17
C VAL A 23 -32.52 4.38 -20.10
N GLY A 24 -33.38 5.24 -19.52
CA GLY A 24 -34.49 5.88 -20.23
C GLY A 24 -34.05 6.79 -21.37
N SER A 25 -34.99 7.55 -21.93
CA SER A 25 -34.66 8.49 -23.01
C SER A 25 -33.66 9.54 -22.50
N PRO A 26 -32.62 9.86 -23.28
CA PRO A 26 -31.67 10.89 -22.89
C PRO A 26 -32.44 12.18 -22.65
N ALA A 27 -32.08 12.92 -21.60
CA ALA A 27 -32.59 14.29 -21.45
C ALA A 27 -32.34 15.04 -22.78
N PRO A 28 -33.21 16.00 -23.20
CA PRO A 28 -33.09 16.71 -24.49
C PRO A 28 -31.76 17.48 -24.68
N SER A 29 -30.89 17.42 -23.68
CA SER A 29 -29.57 18.01 -23.60
C SER A 29 -28.44 17.00 -23.33
N SER A 30 -28.71 15.70 -23.56
CA SER A 30 -27.75 14.59 -23.46
C SER A 30 -27.60 14.00 -24.85
N SER A 31 -26.57 14.42 -25.59
CA SER A 31 -26.28 13.89 -26.91
C SER A 31 -25.47 12.59 -26.81
N ARG A 32 -26.17 11.46 -26.90
CA ARG A 32 -25.61 10.19 -27.41
C ARG A 32 -26.56 9.66 -28.49
N LEU A 33 -25.94 9.18 -29.56
CA LEU A 33 -26.53 8.82 -30.85
C LEU A 33 -27.54 7.68 -30.71
N LEU A 34 -28.75 7.88 -31.25
CA LEU A 34 -29.55 6.79 -31.78
C LEU A 34 -28.90 6.31 -33.10
N PRO A 35 -29.06 5.04 -33.52
CA PRO A 35 -28.66 4.60 -34.85
C PRO A 35 -29.38 5.44 -35.91
N PRO A 36 -28.78 5.66 -37.10
CA PRO A 36 -29.34 6.56 -38.09
C PRO A 36 -30.65 6.00 -38.64
N ALA A 37 -31.78 6.55 -38.19
CA ALA A 37 -33.00 6.51 -38.96
C ALA A 37 -32.82 7.49 -40.12
N SER A 38 -33.13 7.03 -41.31
CA SER A 38 -33.08 7.80 -42.54
C SER A 38 -33.96 9.06 -42.46
N SER A 39 -33.49 10.10 -43.18
CA SER A 39 -34.24 11.23 -43.74
C SER A 39 -34.13 12.63 -43.10
N THR A 40 -33.76 13.54 -44.00
CA THR A 40 -34.10 14.97 -44.16
C THR A 40 -33.54 16.01 -43.19
N ALA A 41 -32.44 16.60 -43.67
CA ALA A 41 -32.08 18.01 -43.70
C ALA A 41 -32.86 19.01 -42.84
N GLY A 42 -32.10 19.76 -42.02
CA GLY A 42 -32.43 21.12 -41.63
C GLY A 42 -32.42 21.38 -40.12
N ALA A 43 -31.26 21.74 -39.54
CA ALA A 43 -31.09 22.61 -38.35
C ALA A 43 -29.63 22.60 -37.86
N GLY A 44 -28.68 22.92 -38.75
CA GLY A 44 -27.29 23.12 -38.36
C GLY A 44 -27.10 24.51 -37.78
N THR A 45 -27.09 24.65 -36.45
CA THR A 45 -26.39 25.70 -35.66
C THR A 45 -26.82 25.71 -34.18
N ALA A 46 -28.01 25.22 -33.82
CA ALA A 46 -28.47 25.19 -32.42
C ALA A 46 -27.94 23.98 -31.60
N ALA A 47 -27.65 22.86 -32.26
CA ALA A 47 -27.19 21.62 -31.60
C ALA A 47 -25.75 21.73 -31.03
N ALA A 48 -24.92 22.61 -31.58
CA ALA A 48 -23.54 22.80 -31.12
C ALA A 48 -23.45 23.54 -29.77
N ALA A 49 -24.36 24.48 -29.51
CA ALA A 49 -24.40 25.23 -28.25
C ALA A 49 -25.00 24.41 -27.08
N ALA A 50 -25.88 23.45 -27.37
CA ALA A 50 -26.50 22.59 -26.37
C ALA A 50 -25.56 21.47 -25.85
N ALA A 51 -24.51 21.14 -26.63
CA ALA A 51 -23.51 20.14 -26.27
C ALA A 51 -22.49 20.60 -25.22
N ALA A 52 -22.35 21.92 -25.01
CA ALA A 52 -21.31 22.54 -24.19
C ALA A 52 -21.53 22.48 -22.66
N LYS A 53 -22.46 21.64 -22.17
CA LYS A 53 -22.81 21.59 -20.74
C LYS A 53 -23.10 20.18 -20.22
N LYS A 54 -22.43 19.13 -20.72
CA LYS A 54 -22.62 17.78 -20.15
C LYS A 54 -22.03 17.70 -18.72
N PHE A 55 -20.92 18.39 -18.47
CA PHE A 55 -20.26 18.41 -17.14
C PHE A 55 -20.54 19.65 -16.28
N SER A 56 -21.59 20.43 -16.57
CA SER A 56 -21.90 21.65 -15.81
C SER A 56 -22.28 21.36 -14.34
N PRO A 57 -21.71 22.09 -13.35
CA PRO A 57 -22.06 21.97 -11.93
C PRO A 57 -23.57 22.10 -11.66
N SER A 58 -24.29 22.89 -12.45
CA SER A 58 -25.73 23.13 -12.32
C SER A 58 -26.56 21.86 -12.58
N ARG A 59 -26.13 21.02 -13.54
CA ARG A 59 -26.79 19.73 -13.84
C ARG A 59 -26.63 18.75 -12.69
N LEU A 60 -25.46 18.73 -12.06
CA LEU A 60 -25.19 17.87 -10.91
C LEU A 60 -25.96 18.30 -9.66
N LEU A 61 -26.11 19.61 -9.43
CA LEU A 61 -26.98 20.10 -8.36
C LEU A 61 -28.45 19.69 -8.59
N ASN A 62 -28.93 19.73 -9.84
CA ASN A 62 -30.27 19.24 -10.18
C ASN A 62 -30.39 17.71 -10.03
N ALA A 63 -29.35 16.94 -10.37
CA ALA A 63 -29.31 15.50 -10.10
C ALA A 63 -29.30 15.18 -8.59
N VAL A 64 -28.67 16.01 -7.77
CA VAL A 64 -28.72 15.89 -6.29
C VAL A 64 -30.11 16.23 -5.77
N LYS A 65 -30.83 17.19 -6.37
CA LYS A 65 -32.23 17.48 -6.02
C LYS A 65 -33.16 16.30 -6.36
N LEU A 66 -32.99 15.68 -7.53
CA LEU A 66 -33.75 14.49 -7.94
C LEU A 66 -33.61 13.31 -6.96
N ARG A 67 -32.53 13.25 -6.18
CA ARG A 67 -32.39 12.25 -5.11
C ARG A 67 -33.42 12.40 -3.99
N ARG A 68 -33.91 13.62 -3.71
CA ARG A 68 -34.94 13.86 -2.67
C ARG A 68 -36.28 13.26 -3.05
N ASP A 69 -36.55 13.12 -4.34
CA ASP A 69 -37.84 12.62 -4.86
C ASP A 69 -37.91 11.08 -4.87
N GLY A 70 -36.81 10.40 -4.50
CA GLY A 70 -36.74 8.94 -4.42
C GLY A 70 -36.68 8.26 -5.79
N PRO A 71 -36.58 6.92 -5.85
CA PRO A 71 -36.54 6.20 -7.12
C PRO A 71 -37.91 6.20 -7.83
N LEU A 72 -38.99 6.51 -7.11
CA LEU A 72 -40.36 6.54 -7.65
C LEU A 72 -40.57 7.65 -8.69
N CYS A 73 -39.74 8.70 -8.70
CA CYS A 73 -39.77 9.71 -9.76
C CYS A 73 -39.46 9.14 -11.15
N LEU A 74 -38.86 7.94 -11.23
CA LEU A 74 -38.62 7.23 -12.48
C LEU A 74 -39.88 6.54 -13.02
N MET A 75 -40.93 6.40 -12.20
CA MET A 75 -42.22 5.84 -12.65
C MET A 75 -43.03 6.83 -13.49
N THR A 76 -42.79 8.13 -13.34
CA THR A 76 -43.56 9.19 -14.01
C THR A 76 -42.97 9.59 -15.35
N GLU A 77 -41.67 9.44 -15.55
CA GLU A 77 -40.96 9.83 -16.77
C GLU A 77 -39.93 8.77 -17.19
N HIS A 78 -39.91 8.39 -18.47
CA HIS A 78 -38.90 7.49 -19.03
C HIS A 78 -37.60 8.26 -19.31
N ARG A 79 -36.86 8.57 -18.26
CA ARG A 79 -35.66 9.43 -18.31
C ARG A 79 -34.40 8.70 -17.86
N GLU A 80 -33.29 8.98 -18.53
CA GLU A 80 -31.96 8.55 -18.08
C GLU A 80 -31.61 9.19 -16.73
N ALA A 81 -31.35 8.36 -15.72
CA ALA A 81 -31.09 8.85 -14.37
C ALA A 81 -30.34 7.82 -13.51
N PHE A 82 -29.62 8.32 -12.52
CA PHE A 82 -29.00 7.53 -11.47
C PHE A 82 -29.52 7.98 -10.11
N TRP A 83 -30.16 7.06 -9.39
CA TRP A 83 -30.59 7.27 -8.02
C TRP A 83 -29.78 6.38 -7.07
N SER A 84 -29.42 6.93 -5.92
CA SER A 84 -28.72 6.21 -4.87
C SER A 84 -29.16 6.72 -3.50
N ALA A 85 -29.52 5.79 -2.62
CA ALA A 85 -29.75 6.01 -1.20
C ALA A 85 -28.47 6.45 -0.47
N TYR A 86 -27.29 6.27 -1.09
CA TYR A 86 -26.03 6.68 -0.50
C TYR A 86 -25.94 8.20 -0.39
N ALA A 87 -25.91 8.69 0.85
CA ALA A 87 -25.62 10.08 1.15
C ALA A 87 -24.10 10.32 1.01
N PRO A 88 -23.66 11.14 0.03
CA PRO A 88 -22.24 11.40 -0.16
C PRO A 88 -21.68 12.17 1.02
N ALA A 89 -20.53 11.71 1.53
CA ALA A 89 -19.81 12.37 2.61
C ALA A 89 -19.08 13.64 2.12
N THR A 90 -18.74 13.71 0.83
CA THR A 90 -18.06 14.84 0.18
C THR A 90 -19.03 15.75 -0.58
N LYS A 91 -18.63 17.02 -0.72
CA LYS A 91 -19.26 17.97 -1.65
C LYS A 91 -18.67 17.77 -3.06
N PRO A 92 -19.45 17.98 -4.13
CA PRO A 92 -18.93 17.98 -5.49
C PRO A 92 -17.81 19.01 -5.68
N ASP A 93 -16.75 18.63 -6.37
CA ASP A 93 -15.65 19.52 -6.73
C ASP A 93 -15.95 20.25 -8.04
N THR A 94 -16.55 21.44 -7.95
CA THR A 94 -16.91 22.24 -9.12
C THR A 94 -15.70 22.65 -9.96
N ALA A 95 -14.51 22.77 -9.37
CA ALA A 95 -13.30 23.13 -10.10
C ALA A 95 -12.82 21.97 -11.00
N VAL A 96 -12.92 20.72 -10.52
CA VAL A 96 -12.62 19.53 -11.32
C VAL A 96 -13.66 19.36 -12.41
N LEU A 97 -14.95 19.54 -12.08
CA LEU A 97 -16.04 19.43 -13.05
C LEU A 97 -15.92 20.44 -14.19
N ASN A 98 -15.55 21.69 -13.87
CA ASN A 98 -15.34 22.73 -14.89
C ASN A 98 -14.11 22.48 -15.77
N ARG A 99 -13.19 21.60 -15.35
CA ARG A 99 -12.03 21.20 -16.15
C ARG A 99 -12.31 20.00 -17.05
N LEU A 100 -13.40 19.26 -16.81
CA LEU A 100 -13.79 18.17 -17.68
C LEU A 100 -14.24 18.73 -19.02
N VAL A 101 -13.70 18.17 -20.09
CA VAL A 101 -13.95 18.66 -21.44
C VAL A 101 -15.04 17.81 -22.08
N ASP A 102 -16.07 18.46 -22.63
CA ASP A 102 -17.16 17.79 -23.32
C ASP A 102 -16.64 17.24 -24.66
N ALA A 103 -16.60 15.92 -24.81
CA ALA A 103 -16.35 15.29 -26.09
C ALA A 103 -17.40 15.76 -27.09
N GLY A 104 -16.95 16.48 -28.13
CA GLY A 104 -17.76 16.81 -29.29
C GLY A 104 -18.22 15.55 -30.03
N VAL A 105 -18.92 15.73 -31.15
CA VAL A 105 -19.56 14.62 -31.88
C VAL A 105 -18.58 13.75 -32.71
N SER A 106 -17.29 14.09 -32.73
CA SER A 106 -16.28 13.39 -33.54
C SER A 106 -15.60 12.28 -32.74
N PRO A 107 -15.52 11.04 -33.26
CA PRO A 107 -14.99 9.88 -32.51
C PRO A 107 -13.49 10.00 -32.17
N ARG A 108 -12.68 10.61 -33.04
CA ARG A 108 -11.25 10.85 -32.77
C ARG A 108 -11.03 11.89 -31.65
N ILE A 109 -11.94 12.86 -31.58
CA ILE A 109 -11.94 13.89 -30.54
C ILE A 109 -12.46 13.29 -29.22
N GLU A 110 -13.46 12.41 -29.26
CA GLU A 110 -13.96 11.69 -28.10
C GLU A 110 -12.89 10.84 -27.40
N GLU A 111 -12.10 10.08 -28.16
CA GLU A 111 -11.05 9.22 -27.61
C GLU A 111 -9.95 10.05 -26.90
N SER A 112 -9.40 11.05 -27.58
CA SER A 112 -8.37 11.93 -27.02
C SER A 112 -8.86 12.70 -25.77
N MET A 113 -10.11 13.18 -25.77
CA MET A 113 -10.69 13.89 -24.63
C MET A 113 -11.04 12.96 -23.47
N SER A 114 -11.41 11.71 -23.74
CA SER A 114 -11.63 10.70 -22.70
C SER A 114 -10.36 10.44 -21.89
N VAL A 115 -9.19 10.42 -22.54
CA VAL A 115 -7.89 10.25 -21.89
C VAL A 115 -7.61 11.43 -20.96
N VAL A 116 -7.83 12.66 -21.43
CA VAL A 116 -7.65 13.88 -20.63
C VAL A 116 -8.58 13.89 -19.42
N ASN A 117 -9.87 13.60 -19.61
CA ASN A 117 -10.85 13.54 -18.52
C ASN A 117 -10.50 12.45 -17.50
N ASN A 118 -10.08 11.27 -17.97
CA ASN A 118 -9.63 10.19 -17.10
C ASN A 118 -8.43 10.61 -16.24
N GLU A 119 -7.46 11.33 -16.81
CA GLU A 119 -6.30 11.80 -16.06
C GLU A 119 -6.68 12.88 -15.02
N ILE A 120 -7.58 13.79 -15.36
CA ILE A 120 -8.12 14.78 -14.41
C ILE A 120 -8.80 14.08 -13.23
N LEU A 121 -9.65 13.08 -13.51
CA LEU A 121 -10.36 12.32 -12.50
C LEU A 121 -9.41 11.46 -11.64
N ARG A 122 -8.44 10.78 -12.26
CA ARG A 122 -7.42 9.99 -11.54
C ARG A 122 -6.65 10.85 -10.55
N ARG A 123 -6.19 12.03 -10.99
CA ARG A 123 -5.48 12.97 -10.12
C ARG A 123 -6.35 13.45 -8.97
N HIS A 124 -7.61 13.79 -9.24
CA HIS A 124 -8.56 14.19 -8.21
C HIS A 124 -8.77 13.09 -7.16
N PHE A 125 -9.07 11.86 -7.57
CA PHE A 125 -9.30 10.76 -6.63
C PHE A 125 -8.03 10.34 -5.90
N LEU A 126 -6.86 10.43 -6.53
CA LEU A 126 -5.58 10.21 -5.87
C LEU A 126 -5.33 11.23 -4.77
N GLU A 127 -5.54 12.52 -5.05
CA GLU A 127 -5.43 13.60 -4.06
C GLU A 127 -6.42 13.40 -2.92
N LEU A 128 -7.69 13.09 -3.23
CA LEU A 128 -8.71 12.82 -2.22
C LEU A 128 -8.30 11.67 -1.30
N THR A 129 -7.86 10.56 -1.88
CA THR A 129 -7.47 9.35 -1.15
C THR A 129 -6.23 9.60 -0.30
N THR A 130 -5.23 10.28 -0.84
CA THR A 130 -3.97 10.59 -0.14
C THR A 130 -4.24 11.45 1.09
N ASN A 131 -5.04 12.50 0.94
CA ASN A 131 -5.39 13.37 2.06
C ASN A 131 -6.28 12.67 3.09
N PHE A 132 -7.23 11.82 2.65
CA PHE A 132 -8.04 11.02 3.56
C PHE A 132 -7.18 10.07 4.40
N LEU A 133 -6.17 9.43 3.78
CA LEU A 133 -5.30 8.46 4.45
C LEU A 133 -4.14 9.09 5.23
N ALA A 134 -3.86 10.39 5.05
CA ALA A 134 -2.75 11.08 5.70
C ALA A 134 -2.70 10.93 7.23
N PRO A 135 -3.83 10.94 7.98
CA PRO A 135 -3.81 10.74 9.44
C PRO A 135 -3.26 9.38 9.89
N PHE A 136 -3.24 8.35 9.04
CA PHE A 136 -2.64 7.05 9.35
C PHE A 136 -1.11 7.05 9.23
N GLY A 137 -0.53 8.10 8.65
CA GLY A 137 0.91 8.20 8.38
C GLY A 137 1.83 7.88 9.58
N PRO A 138 1.56 8.39 10.80
CA PRO A 138 2.39 8.10 11.97
C PRO A 138 2.49 6.60 12.33
N TYR A 139 1.45 5.82 12.06
CA TYR A 139 1.42 4.37 12.34
C TYR A 139 2.07 3.52 11.25
N LEU A 140 2.37 4.14 10.09
CA LEU A 140 2.82 3.48 8.86
C LEU A 140 4.17 4.03 8.38
N ARG A 141 4.89 4.76 9.24
CA ARG A 141 6.16 5.41 8.90
C ARG A 141 7.33 4.60 9.46
N ALA A 142 8.20 4.14 8.57
CA ALA A 142 9.50 3.60 8.94
C ALA A 142 10.35 4.66 9.66
N THR A 143 11.01 4.28 10.74
CA THR A 143 11.94 5.14 11.47
C THR A 143 13.37 4.81 11.09
N ALA A 144 14.20 5.82 10.87
CA ALA A 144 15.64 5.64 10.70
C ALA A 144 16.34 5.73 12.09
N PRO A 145 17.53 5.15 12.25
CA PRO A 145 18.35 5.40 13.44
C PRO A 145 18.59 6.91 13.60
N SER A 146 18.46 7.43 14.81
CA SER A 146 18.78 8.84 15.10
C SER A 146 20.26 9.12 14.90
N GLU A 147 20.59 10.32 14.43
CA GLU A 147 21.99 10.78 14.32
C GLU A 147 22.67 10.69 15.69
N GLY A 148 23.80 9.98 15.76
CA GLY A 148 24.55 9.76 16.99
C GLY A 148 24.15 8.51 17.80
N SER A 149 23.05 7.83 17.44
CA SER A 149 22.70 6.53 18.02
C SER A 149 23.38 5.36 17.30
N SER A 150 23.64 4.25 18.01
CA SER A 150 24.21 3.04 17.42
C SER A 150 23.16 2.35 16.52
N PRO A 151 23.46 2.09 15.23
CA PRO A 151 22.51 1.41 14.33
C PRO A 151 22.37 -0.09 14.65
N PHE A 152 23.17 -0.61 15.58
CA PHE A 152 23.16 -2.01 15.99
C PHE A 152 22.08 -2.32 17.02
N VAL A 153 21.48 -1.30 17.63
CA VAL A 153 20.29 -1.47 18.48
C VAL A 153 19.12 -2.01 17.65
N ASP A 154 18.16 -2.67 18.31
CA ASP A 154 16.94 -3.10 17.63
C ASP A 154 16.10 -1.87 17.22
N PRO A 155 15.54 -1.86 16.00
CA PRO A 155 14.66 -0.78 15.55
C PRO A 155 13.46 -0.63 16.48
N PRO A 156 13.04 0.61 16.83
CA PRO A 156 11.86 0.80 17.66
C PRO A 156 10.61 0.27 16.91
N PRO A 157 9.68 -0.41 17.59
CA PRO A 157 8.49 -0.93 16.95
C PRO A 157 7.61 0.22 16.42
N LEU A 158 6.89 -0.03 15.33
CA LEU A 158 5.93 0.95 14.82
C LEU A 158 4.83 1.21 15.86
N PRO A 159 4.35 2.46 16.01
CA PRO A 159 3.33 2.81 16.99
C PRO A 159 2.10 1.90 16.91
N PRO A 160 1.57 1.40 18.04
CA PRO A 160 0.35 0.60 18.04
C PRO A 160 -0.81 1.42 17.51
N PHE A 161 -1.73 0.76 16.79
CA PHE A 161 -2.92 1.40 16.26
C PHE A 161 -4.14 0.97 17.06
N ARG A 162 -4.86 1.95 17.63
CA ARG A 162 -6.12 1.76 18.33
C ARG A 162 -7.16 2.70 17.74
N ALA A 163 -8.29 2.15 17.29
CA ALA A 163 -9.31 2.89 16.57
C ALA A 163 -9.90 4.04 17.39
N ASP A 164 -10.17 3.80 18.68
CA ASP A 164 -10.77 4.80 19.58
C ASP A 164 -9.82 5.99 19.80
N GLU A 165 -8.57 5.71 20.19
CA GLU A 165 -7.53 6.73 20.38
C GLU A 165 -7.26 7.53 19.09
N PHE A 166 -7.29 6.85 17.94
CA PHE A 166 -7.15 7.50 16.64
C PHE A 166 -8.32 8.46 16.36
N LEU A 167 -9.56 8.03 16.59
CA LEU A 167 -10.75 8.86 16.34
C LEU A 167 -10.80 10.04 17.32
N ASP A 168 -10.47 9.83 18.59
CA ASP A 168 -10.42 10.87 19.62
C ASP A 168 -9.35 11.91 19.31
N GLY A 169 -8.14 11.47 18.95
CA GLY A 169 -7.06 12.35 18.52
C GLY A 169 -7.41 13.15 17.27
N LEU A 170 -8.13 12.53 16.32
CA LEU A 170 -8.58 13.20 15.11
C LEU A 170 -9.69 14.21 15.40
N ALA A 171 -10.63 13.89 16.28
CA ALA A 171 -11.69 14.80 16.74
C ALA A 171 -11.10 16.03 17.44
N ALA A 172 -10.11 15.83 18.32
CA ALA A 172 -9.41 16.91 19.02
C ALA A 172 -8.65 17.84 18.07
N ARG A 173 -7.98 17.29 17.04
CA ARG A 173 -7.26 18.08 16.03
C ARG A 173 -8.20 18.80 15.05
N GLY A 174 -9.40 18.25 14.85
CA GLY A 174 -10.37 18.69 13.88
C GLY A 174 -10.09 18.23 12.43
N PRO A 175 -11.00 18.55 11.49
CA PRO A 175 -11.00 18.04 10.11
C PRO A 175 -9.77 18.44 9.26
N GLY A 176 -8.93 19.37 9.72
CA GLY A 176 -7.85 19.94 8.92
C GLY A 176 -8.36 20.73 7.69
N LYS A 177 -7.45 21.38 6.97
CA LYS A 177 -7.80 22.28 5.85
C LYS A 177 -8.50 21.55 4.69
N PHE A 178 -8.03 20.35 4.38
CA PHE A 178 -8.55 19.56 3.26
C PHE A 178 -9.99 19.09 3.49
N LEU A 179 -10.28 18.43 4.62
CA LEU A 179 -11.64 17.93 4.88
C LEU A 179 -12.62 19.08 5.11
N SER A 180 -12.18 20.18 5.73
CA SER A 180 -13.02 21.37 5.92
C SER A 180 -13.54 21.96 4.60
N LYS A 181 -12.71 21.94 3.55
CA LYS A 181 -13.09 22.45 2.22
C LYS A 181 -13.96 21.47 1.43
N ARG A 182 -13.76 20.16 1.62
CA ARG A 182 -14.30 19.11 0.74
C ARG A 182 -15.43 18.29 1.35
N MET A 183 -15.49 18.18 2.67
CA MET A 183 -16.41 17.29 3.38
C MET A 183 -17.57 18.06 4.01
N ARG A 184 -18.64 17.33 4.31
CA ARG A 184 -19.73 17.83 5.14
C ARG A 184 -19.37 17.64 6.63
N SER A 185 -20.22 18.09 7.55
CA SER A 185 -19.99 18.03 9.00
C SER A 185 -19.77 16.62 9.56
N ASN A 186 -20.10 15.56 8.81
CA ASN A 186 -19.96 14.16 9.19
C ASN A 186 -18.61 13.52 8.80
N TRP A 187 -17.54 14.31 8.67
CA TRP A 187 -16.23 13.81 8.26
C TRP A 187 -15.65 12.74 9.21
N LEU A 188 -15.92 12.84 10.52
CA LEU A 188 -15.43 11.86 11.51
C LEU A 188 -16.12 10.49 11.35
N ASP A 189 -17.42 10.52 11.02
CA ASP A 189 -18.20 9.32 10.75
C ASP A 189 -17.72 8.57 9.49
N LEU A 190 -17.13 9.28 8.52
CA LEU A 190 -16.46 8.63 7.40
C LEU A 190 -15.25 7.80 7.85
N TYR A 191 -14.44 8.32 8.78
CA TYR A 191 -13.33 7.55 9.33
C TYR A 191 -13.84 6.34 10.11
N ARG A 192 -14.87 6.50 10.95
CA ARG A 192 -15.49 5.38 11.67
C ARG A 192 -15.93 4.26 10.72
N ARG A 193 -16.71 4.61 9.69
CA ARG A 193 -17.16 3.65 8.67
C ARG A 193 -16.01 3.02 7.88
N PHE A 194 -14.93 3.76 7.66
CA PHE A 194 -13.75 3.22 7.01
C PHE A 194 -13.05 2.18 7.89
N LEU A 195 -12.86 2.46 9.18
CA LEU A 195 -12.24 1.54 10.15
C LEU A 195 -13.05 0.25 10.34
N GLU A 196 -14.38 0.36 10.37
CA GLU A 196 -15.32 -0.77 10.40
C GLU A 196 -15.41 -1.52 9.06
N GLY A 197 -14.86 -0.93 7.99
CA GLY A 197 -14.91 -1.47 6.65
C GLY A 197 -14.07 -2.74 6.51
N ARG A 198 -14.59 -3.72 5.76
CA ARG A 198 -13.92 -5.01 5.50
C ARG A 198 -12.54 -4.88 4.86
N ASN A 199 -12.28 -3.76 4.18
CA ASN A 199 -11.03 -3.52 3.47
C ASN A 199 -9.96 -2.84 4.33
N PHE A 200 -10.32 -2.24 5.47
CA PHE A 200 -9.37 -1.45 6.25
C PHE A 200 -8.28 -2.32 6.85
N MET A 201 -8.63 -3.36 7.61
CA MET A 201 -7.63 -4.14 8.33
C MET A 201 -6.62 -4.83 7.40
N PRO A 202 -7.04 -5.49 6.29
CA PRO A 202 -6.09 -6.05 5.33
C PRO A 202 -5.20 -5.00 4.68
N TRP A 203 -5.76 -3.84 4.32
CA TRP A 203 -4.98 -2.72 3.77
C TRP A 203 -3.96 -2.19 4.78
N PHE A 204 -4.38 -2.00 6.03
CA PHE A 204 -3.56 -1.46 7.11
C PHE A 204 -2.40 -2.39 7.44
N GLN A 205 -2.67 -3.68 7.61
CA GLN A 205 -1.65 -4.70 7.86
C GLN A 205 -0.63 -4.77 6.72
N LYS A 206 -1.09 -4.78 5.46
CA LYS A 206 -0.20 -4.77 4.30
C LYS A 206 0.70 -3.54 4.28
N ARG A 207 0.16 -2.36 4.56
CA ARG A 207 0.94 -1.11 4.62
C ARG A 207 1.91 -1.11 5.79
N ARG A 208 1.51 -1.66 6.93
CA ARG A 208 2.35 -1.76 8.12
C ARG A 208 3.52 -2.72 7.91
N ALA A 209 3.27 -3.89 7.33
CA ALA A 209 4.32 -4.84 6.96
C ALA A 209 5.33 -4.23 5.97
N ALA A 210 4.86 -3.46 4.98
CA ALA A 210 5.75 -2.74 4.07
C ALA A 210 6.60 -1.67 4.79
N ALA A 211 6.02 -0.95 5.76
CA ALA A 211 6.75 0.01 6.57
C ALA A 211 7.77 -0.66 7.51
N GLU A 212 7.45 -1.82 8.06
CA GLU A 212 8.38 -2.63 8.86
C GLU A 212 9.55 -3.16 8.03
N GLN A 213 9.27 -3.65 6.82
CA GLN A 213 10.30 -4.07 5.87
C GLN A 213 11.21 -2.90 5.47
N GLU A 214 10.63 -1.75 5.17
CA GLU A 214 11.38 -0.54 4.85
C GLU A 214 12.23 -0.07 6.03
N GLN A 215 11.69 -0.14 7.25
CA GLN A 215 12.46 0.14 8.47
C GLN A 215 13.64 -0.82 8.60
N GLN A 216 13.44 -2.12 8.41
CA GLN A 216 14.54 -3.09 8.44
C GLN A 216 15.60 -2.79 7.38
N ARG A 217 15.19 -2.39 6.16
CA ARG A 217 16.09 -2.01 5.07
C ARG A 217 16.95 -0.80 5.45
N VAL A 218 16.32 0.29 5.91
CA VAL A 218 17.02 1.53 6.31
C VAL A 218 17.98 1.27 7.47
N TRP A 219 17.58 0.47 8.46
CA TRP A 219 18.46 0.11 9.58
C TRP A 219 19.62 -0.78 9.15
N ARG A 220 19.41 -1.70 8.20
CA ARG A 220 20.50 -2.48 7.61
C ARG A 220 21.49 -1.58 6.90
N GLU A 221 21.02 -0.65 6.06
CA GLU A 221 21.87 0.30 5.35
C GLU A 221 22.70 1.17 6.31
N ALA A 222 22.08 1.67 7.39
CA ALA A 222 22.79 2.42 8.41
C ALA A 222 23.91 1.61 9.09
N ARG A 223 23.70 0.31 9.35
CA ARG A 223 24.76 -0.57 9.87
C ARG A 223 25.89 -0.72 8.87
N MET A 224 25.58 -0.80 7.57
CA MET A 224 26.58 -0.93 6.52
C MET A 224 27.42 0.33 6.31
N SER A 225 26.82 1.50 6.52
CA SER A 225 27.52 2.79 6.37
C SER A 225 28.37 3.18 7.59
N VAL A 226 28.12 2.58 8.77
CA VAL A 226 28.84 2.96 10.00
C VAL A 226 30.25 2.37 10.05
N ASP A 227 31.20 3.25 10.34
CA ASP A 227 32.58 2.94 10.70
C ASP A 227 32.64 2.54 12.19
N VAL A 228 32.78 1.25 12.44
CA VAL A 228 32.76 0.66 13.78
C VAL A 228 33.96 1.09 14.62
N GLN A 229 35.12 1.36 14.01
CA GLN A 229 36.31 1.79 14.74
C GLN A 229 36.09 3.17 15.38
N LYS A 230 35.46 4.09 14.66
CA LYS A 230 35.08 5.42 15.16
C LYS A 230 33.98 5.37 16.20
N LEU A 231 33.10 4.37 16.12
CA LEU A 231 32.02 4.17 17.09
C LEU A 231 32.57 3.66 18.42
N ILE A 232 33.42 2.64 18.39
CA ILE A 232 34.01 1.99 19.57
C ILE A 232 34.89 2.96 20.37
N SER A 233 35.61 3.87 19.72
CA SER A 233 36.55 4.77 20.41
C SER A 233 35.89 5.69 21.43
N LYS A 234 34.58 5.92 21.29
CA LYS A 234 33.77 6.75 22.20
C LYS A 234 33.01 5.93 23.26
N MET A 235 33.06 4.61 23.18
CA MET A 235 32.29 3.69 24.03
C MET A 235 33.13 3.18 25.20
N SER A 236 32.47 3.04 26.35
CA SER A 236 32.96 2.31 27.52
C SER A 236 33.10 0.81 27.21
N GLU A 237 33.84 0.09 28.06
CA GLU A 237 34.05 -1.35 27.89
C GLU A 237 32.73 -2.14 27.83
N LEU A 238 31.78 -1.82 28.71
CA LEU A 238 30.47 -2.46 28.75
C LEU A 238 29.69 -2.24 27.45
N GLU A 239 29.69 -1.01 26.94
CA GLU A 239 29.05 -0.69 25.65
C GLU A 239 29.71 -1.39 24.47
N ARG A 240 31.02 -1.68 24.54
CA ARG A 240 31.71 -2.48 23.51
C ARG A 240 31.29 -3.94 23.54
N VAL A 241 31.08 -4.51 24.72
CA VAL A 241 30.55 -5.87 24.86
C VAL A 241 29.11 -5.95 24.34
N ASP A 242 28.27 -4.95 24.66
CA ASP A 242 26.91 -4.86 24.12
C ASP A 242 26.91 -4.72 22.60
N LEU A 243 27.80 -3.91 22.05
CA LEU A 243 28.00 -3.78 20.61
C LEU A 243 28.44 -5.11 19.99
N PHE A 244 29.36 -5.85 20.61
CA PHE A 244 29.78 -7.17 20.15
C PHE A 244 28.58 -8.12 20.05
N ASN A 245 27.78 -8.22 21.12
CA ASN A 245 26.59 -9.07 21.17
C ASN A 245 25.54 -8.64 20.12
N ALA A 246 25.38 -7.33 19.90
CA ALA A 246 24.46 -6.80 18.90
C ALA A 246 24.91 -7.12 17.46
N VAL A 247 26.21 -6.95 17.15
CA VAL A 247 26.79 -7.30 15.85
C VAL A 247 26.66 -8.82 15.61
N GLU A 248 26.96 -9.64 16.62
CA GLU A 248 26.78 -11.10 16.56
C GLU A 248 25.34 -11.48 16.22
N LYS A 249 24.36 -10.88 16.91
CA LYS A 249 22.93 -11.12 16.67
C LYS A 249 22.52 -10.80 15.23
N HIS A 250 22.97 -9.67 14.67
CA HIS A 250 22.64 -9.28 13.29
C HIS A 250 23.37 -10.15 12.27
N LEU A 251 24.61 -10.56 12.54
CA LEU A 251 25.37 -11.47 11.68
C LEU A 251 24.66 -12.84 11.58
N LEU A 252 24.25 -13.41 12.72
CA LEU A 252 23.52 -14.67 12.76
C LEU A 252 22.20 -14.58 11.99
N ARG A 253 21.50 -13.44 12.09
CA ARG A 253 20.29 -13.19 11.31
C ARG A 253 20.60 -13.21 9.81
N GLU A 254 21.60 -12.48 9.34
CA GLU A 254 21.95 -12.45 7.91
C GLU A 254 22.39 -13.83 7.39
N VAL A 255 23.17 -14.59 8.16
CA VAL A 255 23.59 -15.96 7.78
C VAL A 255 22.39 -16.90 7.64
N GLN A 256 21.38 -16.81 8.52
CA GLN A 256 20.15 -17.60 8.40
C GLN A 256 19.30 -17.21 7.19
N HIS A 257 19.28 -15.93 6.81
CA HIS A 257 18.52 -15.43 5.67
C HIS A 257 19.25 -15.62 4.33
N SER A 258 20.56 -15.86 4.36
CA SER A 258 21.38 -16.12 3.17
C SER A 258 21.00 -17.41 2.42
N GLY A 259 20.20 -18.30 3.00
CA GLY A 259 19.58 -19.44 2.30
C GLY A 259 18.64 -19.02 1.15
N SER A 260 18.26 -17.74 1.08
CA SER A 260 17.39 -17.18 0.03
C SER A 260 18.15 -16.55 -1.17
N GLY A 261 19.49 -16.55 -1.19
CA GLY A 261 20.27 -16.32 -2.42
C GLY A 261 20.47 -14.87 -2.91
N THR A 262 20.30 -13.84 -2.07
CA THR A 262 20.56 -12.44 -2.49
C THR A 262 22.03 -12.04 -2.24
N ALA A 263 22.74 -11.58 -3.28
CA ALA A 263 24.14 -11.13 -3.20
C ALA A 263 24.39 -10.06 -2.11
N ASP A 264 23.39 -9.22 -1.84
CA ASP A 264 23.45 -8.17 -0.83
C ASP A 264 23.61 -8.72 0.60
N SER A 265 23.06 -9.89 0.89
CA SER A 265 23.16 -10.51 2.23
C SER A 265 24.56 -11.09 2.49
N ALA A 266 25.24 -11.57 1.44
CA ALA A 266 26.62 -12.04 1.54
C ALA A 266 27.59 -10.88 1.84
N ALA A 267 27.46 -9.76 1.14
CA ALA A 267 28.24 -8.55 1.39
C ALA A 267 27.98 -7.99 2.80
N THR A 268 26.71 -7.97 3.23
CA THR A 268 26.31 -7.57 4.58
C THR A 268 26.95 -8.46 5.64
N SER A 269 26.89 -9.77 5.47
CA SER A 269 27.47 -10.76 6.40
C SER A 269 28.99 -10.60 6.51
N GLN A 270 29.69 -10.38 5.39
CA GLN A 270 31.14 -10.14 5.40
C GLN A 270 31.51 -8.86 6.14
N LYS A 271 30.75 -7.78 5.95
CA LYS A 271 30.96 -6.51 6.66
C LYS A 271 30.74 -6.68 8.16
N LEU A 272 29.62 -7.29 8.56
CA LEU A 272 29.32 -7.56 9.97
C LEU A 272 30.37 -8.47 10.63
N LYS A 273 30.92 -9.44 9.90
CA LYS A 273 32.02 -10.28 10.39
C LYS A 273 33.30 -9.48 10.64
N LYS A 274 33.65 -8.56 9.72
CA LYS A 274 34.79 -7.64 9.90
C LYS A 274 34.58 -6.70 11.08
N ASP A 275 33.37 -6.15 11.22
CA ASP A 275 33.00 -5.32 12.37
C ASP A 275 33.14 -6.11 13.68
N LEU A 276 32.66 -7.36 13.72
CA LEU A 276 32.74 -8.22 14.90
C LEU A 276 34.19 -8.46 15.32
N GLN A 277 35.08 -8.75 14.36
CA GLN A 277 36.52 -8.90 14.61
C GLN A 277 37.15 -7.58 15.12
N THR A 278 36.71 -6.45 14.57
CA THR A 278 37.19 -5.12 14.99
C THR A 278 36.81 -4.84 16.45
N VAL A 279 35.56 -5.11 16.84
CA VAL A 279 35.11 -4.98 18.24
C VAL A 279 35.90 -5.93 19.14
N PHE A 280 36.06 -7.20 18.74
CA PHE A 280 36.77 -8.22 19.51
C PHE A 280 38.20 -7.81 19.85
N ASN A 281 38.96 -7.29 18.87
CA ASN A 281 40.36 -6.91 19.05
C ASN A 281 40.57 -5.73 20.01
N VAL A 282 39.53 -4.92 20.24
CA VAL A 282 39.57 -3.74 21.13
C VAL A 282 39.12 -4.08 22.57
N LEU A 283 38.49 -5.23 22.77
CA LEU A 283 38.09 -5.70 24.10
C LEU A 283 39.31 -6.15 24.94
N PRO A 284 39.26 -6.07 26.27
CA PRO A 284 40.29 -6.62 27.16
C PRO A 284 40.50 -8.14 27.00
N LYS A 285 41.70 -8.62 27.33
CA LYS A 285 42.12 -10.01 27.08
C LYS A 285 41.30 -11.04 27.84
N ASP A 286 40.91 -10.73 29.07
CA ASP A 286 40.01 -11.53 29.91
C ASP A 286 38.62 -11.65 29.28
N MET A 287 38.07 -10.56 28.75
CA MET A 287 36.79 -10.59 28.02
C MET A 287 36.91 -11.36 26.70
N GLN A 288 38.01 -11.22 25.96
CA GLN A 288 38.28 -12.00 24.76
C GLN A 288 38.30 -13.51 25.06
N GLN A 289 38.98 -13.92 26.13
CA GLN A 289 39.04 -15.32 26.57
C GLN A 289 37.64 -15.85 26.93
N LEU A 290 36.84 -15.04 27.62
CA LEU A 290 35.47 -15.39 27.97
C LEU A 290 34.59 -15.55 26.71
N LEU A 291 34.73 -14.68 25.71
CA LEU A 291 33.99 -14.79 24.45
C LEU A 291 34.42 -16.01 23.62
N LEU A 292 35.71 -16.34 23.60
CA LEU A 292 36.26 -17.50 22.90
C LEU A 292 35.92 -18.85 23.56
N SER A 293 35.58 -18.85 24.85
CA SER A 293 35.10 -20.05 25.56
C SER A 293 33.84 -20.66 24.92
N ASN A 294 33.06 -19.84 24.19
CA ASN A 294 31.93 -20.31 23.42
C ASN A 294 32.38 -20.75 22.01
N PRO A 295 32.26 -22.04 21.65
CA PRO A 295 32.75 -22.56 20.38
C PRO A 295 32.04 -21.94 19.16
N LYS A 296 30.79 -21.50 19.32
CA LYS A 296 30.04 -20.81 18.25
C LYS A 296 30.63 -19.44 17.94
N ARG A 297 31.04 -18.70 18.97
CA ARG A 297 31.70 -17.39 18.83
C ARG A 297 33.09 -17.52 18.23
N ALA A 298 33.84 -18.52 18.69
CA ALA A 298 35.15 -18.84 18.11
C ALA A 298 35.06 -19.15 16.61
N ALA A 299 34.08 -19.95 16.17
CA ALA A 299 33.87 -20.24 14.76
C ALA A 299 33.53 -18.99 13.91
N LEU A 300 32.74 -18.05 14.46
CA LEU A 300 32.42 -16.79 13.80
C LEU A 300 33.63 -15.88 13.63
N LEU A 301 34.53 -15.85 14.61
CA LEU A 301 35.74 -15.01 14.61
C LEU A 301 36.88 -15.59 13.77
N HIS A 302 37.10 -16.89 13.84
CA HIS A 302 38.21 -17.56 13.16
C HIS A 302 37.91 -17.95 11.70
N GLY A 303 36.64 -17.88 11.27
CA GLY A 303 36.23 -18.50 10.01
C GLY A 303 36.24 -20.01 10.13
N SER A 304 35.27 -20.67 9.49
CA SER A 304 35.26 -22.12 9.40
C SER A 304 36.65 -22.58 8.96
N PRO A 305 37.31 -23.52 9.68
CA PRO A 305 38.43 -24.20 9.07
C PRO A 305 37.84 -24.95 7.88
N GLU A 306 38.14 -24.49 6.67
CA GLU A 306 38.02 -25.37 5.52
C GLU A 306 38.87 -26.60 5.85
N HIS A 307 38.26 -27.78 5.72
CA HIS A 307 38.94 -29.06 5.89
C HIS A 307 40.22 -29.04 5.05
N THR A 308 41.35 -28.85 5.71
CA THR A 308 42.67 -29.06 5.13
C THR A 308 42.73 -30.53 4.74
N LYS A 309 42.57 -30.79 3.45
CA LYS A 309 42.91 -32.07 2.82
C LYS A 309 44.31 -32.46 3.27
N VAL A 310 44.39 -33.50 4.10
CA VAL A 310 45.64 -34.19 4.39
C VAL A 310 45.98 -35.03 3.15
N PRO A 311 47.20 -34.91 2.58
CA PRO A 311 47.59 -35.67 1.38
C PRO A 311 48.31 -36.99 1.74
N GLY A 312 47.99 -38.04 0.97
CA GLY A 312 48.76 -39.29 0.82
C GLY A 312 48.41 -40.39 1.82
N ASN A 313 48.32 -41.68 1.46
CA ASN A 313 48.52 -42.43 0.21
C ASN A 313 48.06 -43.91 0.53
N PRO A 314 48.23 -44.94 -0.33
CA PRO A 314 47.38 -45.35 -1.44
C PRO A 314 46.73 -46.77 -1.28
N SER A 315 45.81 -47.09 -2.20
CA SER A 315 45.48 -48.43 -2.75
C SER A 315 45.13 -49.61 -1.82
N LEU A 316 43.93 -50.18 -2.01
CA LEU A 316 43.75 -51.61 -2.29
C LEU A 316 42.39 -51.85 -2.98
N GLN A 317 42.47 -52.51 -4.14
CA GLN A 317 41.38 -53.04 -4.95
C GLN A 317 40.58 -54.11 -4.20
N GLY A 318 39.27 -54.18 -4.50
CA GLY A 318 38.41 -55.30 -4.12
C GLY A 318 37.07 -55.23 -4.85
N SER A 319 36.88 -56.15 -5.80
CA SER A 319 35.81 -56.24 -6.79
C SER A 319 34.41 -56.53 -6.23
N ILE A 320 33.39 -55.99 -6.95
CA ILE A 320 32.20 -56.65 -7.55
C ILE A 320 31.56 -57.81 -6.75
N ILE A 321 30.25 -57.72 -6.44
CA ILE A 321 29.16 -58.58 -6.96
C ILE A 321 27.79 -58.15 -6.40
N SER A 322 26.83 -58.23 -7.32
CA SER A 322 25.40 -57.94 -7.34
C SER A 322 24.50 -58.71 -6.37
N GLN A 323 23.28 -58.20 -6.14
CA GLN A 323 21.95 -58.85 -6.30
C GLN A 323 20.90 -58.16 -5.38
N THR A 324 19.92 -57.43 -5.93
CA THR A 324 18.53 -57.86 -6.24
C THR A 324 17.76 -58.41 -5.04
N ASP A 325 16.78 -57.64 -4.55
CA ASP A 325 15.34 -57.99 -4.49
C ASP A 325 14.60 -57.01 -3.56
N LEU A 326 13.59 -56.24 -4.03
CA LEU A 326 12.18 -56.60 -4.32
C LEU A 326 11.27 -56.36 -3.10
N SER A 327 10.07 -55.82 -3.39
CA SER A 327 8.85 -55.70 -2.57
C SER A 327 8.78 -54.54 -1.55
N ILE A 328 7.96 -53.49 -1.77
CA ILE A 328 6.48 -53.35 -1.74
C ILE A 328 5.97 -52.99 -0.33
N PHE A 329 5.55 -51.71 -0.17
CA PHE A 329 4.35 -51.10 0.49
C PHE A 329 3.74 -51.70 1.79
N PRO A 330 2.72 -51.04 2.41
CA PRO A 330 2.65 -49.70 3.01
C PRO A 330 2.10 -49.73 4.45
N LEU A 331 2.07 -48.55 5.10
CA LEU A 331 0.87 -47.99 5.74
C LEU A 331 0.97 -46.47 5.81
#